data_AF-A0A954XSF7-F1
#
_entry.id   AF-A0A954XSF7-F1
#
_cell.length_a   1.000
_cell.length_b   1.000
_cell.length_c   1.000
_cell.angle_alpha   90.00
_cell.angle_beta   90.00
_cell.angle_gamma   90.00
#
_symmetry.space_group_name_H-M   'P 1'
#
loop_
_entity.id
_entity.type
_entity.pdbx_description
1 polymer ?
#
loop_
_entity_poly.entity_id
_entity_poly.type
_entity_poly.pdbx_seq_one_letter_code
_entity_poly.pdbx_strand_id
1 'polypeptide(L)'
;MSKQKLSATQREAIWLAHERKCAYTRELLDLSAFHIDHIIPESLLDQPSELATIKQALGLGDGFSVRGYENLLPCKPGCNLQKSSTVLNEPHTHFFLGIASSKKDEIVHNLERIEKRKDRGRALVLLQQCLERGDLRAEEVSDLLARHSSNPREIFHLLECMTFADKYEIRSIARSDIASLRDRPLRFGQNDHIDGVTLTHSDGQRRNVRTCREYEAALEEGYYAYATVDIKMASWFEHQCGLLRSLETAAEPTASYLSDPRVGITDLALLPFSMFPRFDEAEEQSDPEATYQDKVDDGSLVVRKVKHNLLRIEQEEGMGQQFIEVARADFDGDGIEDILLFEYCYATHGTMGFGGIRLITRLSANALFQALSDA
;
A
#
# COMPACT_ATOMS: atom_id res chain seq x y z
N MET A 1 6.86 -2.58 -41.42
CA MET A 1 6.51 -3.15 -40.10
C MET A 1 7.69 -2.99 -39.16
N SER A 2 7.44 -2.69 -37.88
CA SER A 2 8.49 -2.59 -36.87
C SER A 2 9.29 -3.90 -36.78
N LYS A 3 10.62 -3.79 -36.74
CA LYS A 3 11.58 -4.87 -36.45
C LYS A 3 11.77 -5.03 -34.93
N GLN A 4 11.50 -3.99 -34.13
CA GLN A 4 11.60 -4.06 -32.66
C GLN A 4 10.51 -4.96 -32.08
N LYS A 5 10.93 -6.05 -31.43
CA LYS A 5 10.04 -6.94 -30.67
C LYS A 5 9.97 -6.48 -29.21
N LEU A 6 8.79 -6.03 -28.79
CA LEU A 6 8.51 -5.68 -27.40
C LEU A 6 7.84 -6.87 -26.69
N SER A 7 8.36 -7.23 -25.53
CA SER A 7 7.77 -8.26 -24.66
C SER A 7 6.40 -7.84 -24.14
N ALA A 8 5.61 -8.81 -23.65
CA ALA A 8 4.33 -8.52 -23.00
C ALA A 8 4.49 -7.54 -21.83
N THR A 9 5.53 -7.71 -20.99
CA THR A 9 5.86 -6.81 -19.87
C THR A 9 6.11 -5.38 -20.36
N GLN A 10 6.89 -5.21 -21.43
CA GLN A 10 7.18 -3.88 -21.99
C GLN A 10 5.92 -3.22 -22.56
N ARG A 11 5.07 -4.01 -23.22
CA ARG A 11 3.79 -3.50 -23.74
C ARG A 11 2.88 -3.05 -22.60
N GLU A 12 2.76 -3.84 -21.54
CA GLU A 12 1.97 -3.50 -20.36
C GLU A 12 2.50 -2.23 -19.67
N ALA A 13 3.81 -2.12 -19.48
CA ALA A 13 4.42 -0.95 -18.84
C ALA A 13 4.16 0.35 -19.62
N ILE A 14 4.28 0.30 -20.96
CA ILE A 14 3.95 1.43 -21.84
C ILE A 14 2.45 1.77 -21.75
N TRP A 15 1.58 0.76 -21.80
CA TRP A 15 0.13 0.97 -21.68
C TRP A 15 -0.26 1.62 -20.35
N LEU A 16 0.34 1.19 -19.23
CA LEU A 16 0.09 1.76 -17.90
C LEU A 16 0.57 3.21 -17.80
N ALA A 17 1.79 3.51 -18.24
CA ALA A 17 2.36 4.86 -18.16
C ALA A 17 1.53 5.90 -18.95
N HIS A 18 0.85 5.46 -20.00
CA HIS A 18 -0.05 6.30 -20.80
C HIS A 18 -1.52 6.24 -20.33
N GLU A 19 -1.76 5.87 -19.07
CA GLU A 19 -3.10 5.78 -18.46
C GLU A 19 -4.07 4.90 -19.26
N ARG A 20 -3.57 3.89 -19.96
CA ARG A 20 -4.37 2.98 -20.79
C ARG A 20 -5.05 3.67 -21.96
N LYS A 21 -4.54 4.81 -22.41
CA LYS A 21 -5.14 5.62 -23.48
C LYS A 21 -4.27 5.67 -24.72
N CYS A 22 -4.92 5.77 -25.87
CA CYS A 22 -4.28 6.06 -27.15
C CYS A 22 -3.61 7.44 -27.08
N ALA A 23 -2.34 7.53 -27.44
CA ALA A 23 -1.62 8.80 -27.45
C ALA A 23 -2.20 9.80 -28.47
N TYR A 24 -2.78 9.29 -29.57
CA TYR A 24 -3.36 10.11 -30.64
C TYR A 24 -4.80 10.54 -30.38
N THR A 25 -5.66 9.61 -29.90
CA THR A 25 -7.10 9.86 -29.78
C THR A 25 -7.58 10.03 -28.33
N ARG A 26 -6.72 9.72 -27.34
CA ARG A 26 -7.03 9.70 -25.90
C ARG A 26 -8.12 8.72 -25.46
N GLU A 27 -8.63 7.91 -26.37
CA GLU A 27 -9.57 6.83 -26.07
C GLU A 27 -8.87 5.67 -25.35
N LEU A 28 -9.63 4.90 -24.57
CA LEU A 28 -9.11 3.73 -23.86
C LEU A 28 -8.62 2.64 -24.84
N LEU A 29 -7.54 1.98 -24.45
CA LEU A 29 -6.92 0.87 -25.15
C LEU A 29 -7.13 -0.42 -24.37
N ASP A 30 -7.46 -1.48 -25.09
CA ASP A 30 -7.39 -2.84 -24.57
C ASP A 30 -5.94 -3.32 -24.63
N LEU A 31 -5.43 -3.87 -23.52
CA LEU A 31 -4.08 -4.43 -23.41
C LEU A 31 -3.81 -5.52 -24.47
N SER A 32 -4.84 -6.28 -24.83
CA SER A 32 -4.76 -7.35 -25.83
C SER A 32 -4.69 -6.83 -27.27
N ALA A 33 -5.13 -5.59 -27.52
CA ALA A 33 -5.45 -5.11 -28.87
C ALA A 33 -5.05 -3.65 -29.11
N PHE A 34 -3.78 -3.30 -28.86
CA PHE A 34 -3.21 -1.99 -29.22
C PHE A 34 -1.88 -2.12 -29.96
N HIS A 35 -1.50 -1.08 -30.68
CA HIS A 35 -0.19 -1.00 -31.33
C HIS A 35 0.74 -0.09 -30.54
N ILE A 36 2.04 -0.32 -30.66
CA ILE A 36 3.06 0.63 -30.23
C ILE A 36 3.63 1.24 -31.50
N ASP A 37 3.50 2.54 -31.62
CA ASP A 37 4.00 3.31 -32.75
C ASP A 37 5.32 3.96 -32.39
N HIS A 38 6.20 4.05 -33.39
CA HIS A 38 7.43 4.81 -33.34
C HIS A 38 7.17 6.19 -33.92
N ILE A 39 7.25 7.25 -33.11
CA ILE A 39 6.97 8.62 -33.56
C ILE A 39 7.88 8.94 -34.76
N ILE A 40 9.18 8.74 -34.59
CA ILE A 40 10.18 8.64 -35.66
C ILE A 40 10.27 7.18 -36.10
N PRO A 41 9.83 6.81 -37.32
CA PRO A 41 9.72 5.42 -37.76
C PRO A 41 11.03 4.65 -37.74
N GLU A 42 10.97 3.39 -37.32
CA GLU A 42 12.14 2.50 -37.27
C GLU A 42 12.79 2.27 -38.64
N SER A 43 12.05 2.41 -39.74
CA SER A 43 12.57 2.27 -41.11
C SER A 43 13.69 3.28 -41.42
N LEU A 44 13.76 4.40 -40.71
CA LEU A 44 14.83 5.39 -40.87
C LEU A 44 16.19 4.89 -40.35
N LEU A 45 16.22 3.83 -39.55
CA LEU A 45 17.48 3.18 -39.18
C LEU A 45 18.21 2.57 -40.38
N ASP A 46 17.47 2.21 -41.43
CA ASP A 46 18.05 1.72 -42.68
C ASP A 46 18.52 2.90 -43.60
N GLN A 47 18.25 4.16 -43.20
CA GLN A 47 18.60 5.39 -43.94
C GLN A 47 19.32 6.42 -43.03
N PRO A 48 20.59 6.19 -42.65
CA PRO A 48 21.27 6.98 -41.62
C PRO A 48 21.41 8.48 -41.94
N SER A 49 21.57 8.85 -43.20
CA SER A 49 21.67 10.26 -43.65
C SER A 49 20.35 11.02 -43.49
N GLU A 50 19.24 10.38 -43.84
CA GLU A 50 17.89 10.94 -43.65
C GLU A 50 17.57 11.07 -42.15
N LEU A 51 17.88 10.04 -41.37
CA LEU A 51 17.71 10.07 -39.92
C LEU A 51 18.52 11.20 -39.27
N ALA A 52 19.77 11.40 -39.69
CA ALA A 52 20.61 12.49 -39.18
C ALA A 52 20.01 13.87 -39.48
N THR A 53 19.48 14.06 -40.69
CA THR A 53 18.80 15.30 -41.11
C THR A 53 17.57 15.56 -40.24
N ILE A 54 16.75 14.53 -40.00
CA ILE A 54 15.55 14.63 -39.15
C ILE A 54 15.93 14.92 -37.70
N LYS A 55 16.94 14.23 -37.14
CA LYS A 55 17.43 14.50 -35.78
C LYS A 55 17.91 15.94 -35.62
N GLN A 56 18.62 16.46 -36.61
CA GLN A 56 19.10 17.84 -36.61
C GLN A 56 17.94 18.85 -36.67
N ALA A 57 16.98 18.63 -37.57
CA ALA A 57 15.80 19.49 -37.70
C ALA A 57 14.98 19.52 -36.40
N LEU A 58 14.81 18.37 -35.75
CA LEU A 58 14.09 18.23 -34.48
C LEU A 58 14.93 18.57 -33.24
N GLY A 59 16.17 19.05 -33.39
CA GLY A 59 17.05 19.38 -32.25
C GLY A 59 17.30 18.21 -31.29
N LEU A 60 17.26 16.96 -31.77
CA LEU A 60 17.42 15.77 -30.94
C LEU A 60 18.90 15.48 -30.67
N GLY A 61 19.27 15.41 -29.39
CA GLY A 61 20.64 15.13 -28.97
C GLY A 61 21.15 13.73 -29.30
N ASP A 62 22.43 13.50 -29.04
CA ASP A 62 23.10 12.21 -29.31
C ASP A 62 22.53 11.05 -28.48
N GLY A 63 21.97 11.34 -27.30
CA GLY A 63 21.34 10.35 -26.43
C GLY A 63 19.96 9.83 -26.91
N PHE A 64 19.38 10.40 -27.96
CA PHE A 64 18.08 9.95 -28.49
C PHE A 64 18.20 8.61 -29.21
N SER A 65 17.36 7.64 -28.81
CA SER A 65 17.27 6.33 -29.45
C SER A 65 15.93 6.17 -30.18
N VAL A 66 15.97 5.81 -31.47
CA VAL A 66 14.77 5.48 -32.27
C VAL A 66 14.00 4.31 -31.64
N ARG A 67 14.69 3.38 -30.95
CA ARG A 67 14.06 2.26 -30.25
C ARG A 67 13.81 2.53 -28.76
N GLY A 68 14.15 3.74 -28.29
CA GLY A 68 14.00 4.17 -26.90
C GLY A 68 12.56 4.53 -26.57
N TYR A 69 12.21 4.46 -25.28
CA TYR A 69 10.85 4.77 -24.81
C TYR A 69 10.43 6.21 -25.09
N GLU A 70 11.39 7.13 -25.19
CA GLU A 70 11.17 8.51 -25.63
C GLU A 70 10.61 8.65 -27.07
N ASN A 71 10.56 7.56 -27.84
CA ASN A 71 10.04 7.53 -29.21
C ASN A 71 8.83 6.60 -29.38
N LEU A 72 8.32 5.99 -28.30
CA LEU A 72 7.26 4.98 -28.36
C LEU A 72 5.94 5.51 -27.82
N LEU A 73 4.85 5.28 -28.55
CA LEU A 73 3.50 5.63 -28.11
C LEU A 73 2.53 4.46 -28.25
N PRO A 74 1.70 4.17 -27.22
CA PRO A 74 0.60 3.25 -27.38
C PRO A 74 -0.52 3.92 -28.17
N CYS A 75 -1.06 3.22 -29.16
CA CYS A 75 -2.10 3.75 -30.04
C CYS A 75 -3.06 2.69 -30.52
N LYS A 76 -4.22 3.14 -31.00
CA LYS A 76 -5.15 2.27 -31.72
C LYS A 76 -4.50 1.78 -33.02
N PRO A 77 -4.76 0.52 -33.44
CA PRO A 77 -4.21 -0.03 -34.68
C PRO A 77 -4.44 0.86 -35.90
N GLY A 78 -5.64 1.43 -36.03
CA GLY A 78 -6.00 2.32 -37.15
C GLY A 78 -5.12 3.56 -37.24
N CYS A 79 -4.78 4.19 -36.10
CA CYS A 79 -3.90 5.37 -36.08
C CYS A 79 -2.49 5.03 -36.57
N ASN A 80 -1.93 3.91 -36.08
CA ASN A 80 -0.60 3.47 -36.49
C ASN A 80 -0.56 3.12 -38.00
N LEU A 81 -1.58 2.39 -38.47
CA LEU A 81 -1.68 2.02 -39.89
C LEU A 81 -1.83 3.23 -40.80
N GLN A 82 -2.59 4.25 -40.36
CA GLN A 82 -2.78 5.49 -41.11
C GLN A 82 -1.49 6.32 -41.16
N LYS A 83 -0.74 6.40 -40.05
CA LYS A 83 0.56 7.11 -40.01
C LYS A 83 1.63 6.39 -40.84
N SER A 84 1.68 5.06 -40.78
CA SER A 84 2.68 4.25 -41.48
C SER A 84 4.12 4.73 -41.18
N SER A 85 4.99 4.79 -42.18
CA SER A 85 6.36 5.33 -42.09
C SER A 85 6.42 6.85 -42.23
N THR A 86 5.31 7.57 -42.11
CA THR A 86 5.30 9.03 -42.25
C THR A 86 5.84 9.68 -40.98
N VAL A 87 6.89 10.49 -41.15
CA VAL A 87 7.32 11.44 -40.11
C VAL A 87 6.37 12.63 -40.19
N LEU A 88 5.68 12.93 -39.08
CA LEU A 88 4.80 14.10 -39.02
C LEU A 88 5.62 15.39 -39.15
N ASN A 89 4.98 16.50 -39.48
CA ASN A 89 5.68 17.78 -39.49
C ASN A 89 6.29 18.09 -38.11
N GLU A 90 7.30 18.96 -38.11
CA GLU A 90 8.14 19.24 -36.95
C GLU A 90 7.35 19.59 -35.67
N PRO A 91 6.37 20.52 -35.68
CA PRO A 91 5.56 20.80 -34.49
C PRO A 91 4.81 19.58 -33.93
N HIS A 92 4.19 18.77 -34.79
CA HIS A 92 3.45 17.58 -34.34
C HIS A 92 4.41 16.51 -33.80
N THR A 93 5.56 16.33 -34.46
CA THR A 93 6.59 15.40 -34.01
C THR A 93 7.13 15.80 -32.64
N HIS A 94 7.44 17.09 -32.42
CA HIS A 94 7.85 17.60 -31.11
C HIS A 94 6.79 17.37 -30.02
N PHE A 95 5.52 17.62 -30.32
CA PHE A 95 4.44 17.41 -29.38
C PHE A 95 4.39 15.95 -28.90
N PHE A 96 4.40 14.99 -29.83
CA PHE A 96 4.35 13.57 -29.50
C PHE A 96 5.63 13.06 -28.83
N LEU A 97 6.81 13.57 -29.23
CA LEU A 97 8.07 13.26 -28.55
C LEU A 97 8.09 13.79 -27.13
N GLY A 98 7.50 14.97 -26.88
CA GLY A 98 7.32 15.51 -25.53
C GLY A 98 6.46 14.59 -24.66
N ILE A 99 5.34 14.09 -25.21
CA ILE A 99 4.48 13.12 -24.52
C ILE A 99 5.28 11.84 -24.19
N ALA A 100 5.91 11.20 -25.18
CA ALA A 100 6.66 9.96 -24.96
C ALA A 100 7.81 10.14 -23.96
N SER A 101 8.58 11.22 -24.09
CA SER A 101 9.69 11.53 -23.19
C SER A 101 9.23 11.72 -21.75
N SER A 102 8.10 12.41 -21.52
CA SER A 102 7.54 12.62 -20.18
C SER A 102 7.14 11.31 -19.48
N LYS A 103 6.95 10.22 -20.23
CA LYS A 103 6.53 8.91 -19.73
C LYS A 103 7.65 7.90 -19.57
N LYS A 104 8.86 8.22 -20.02
CA LYS A 104 10.02 7.31 -19.98
C LYS A 104 10.29 6.75 -18.58
N ASP A 105 10.39 7.62 -17.58
CA ASP A 105 10.73 7.20 -16.21
C ASP A 105 9.61 6.34 -15.60
N GLU A 106 8.35 6.68 -15.88
CA GLU A 106 7.18 5.92 -15.46
C GLU A 106 7.13 4.52 -16.10
N ILE A 107 7.53 4.40 -17.38
CA ILE A 107 7.65 3.10 -18.07
C ILE A 107 8.72 2.23 -17.41
N VAL A 108 9.89 2.79 -17.14
CA VAL A 108 11.00 2.07 -16.47
C VAL A 108 10.57 1.60 -15.08
N HIS A 109 9.95 2.48 -14.30
CA HIS A 109 9.42 2.13 -12.98
C HIS A 109 8.36 1.02 -13.04
N ASN A 110 7.43 1.10 -13.99
CA ASN A 110 6.43 0.05 -14.19
C ASN A 110 7.06 -1.29 -14.58
N LEU A 111 8.08 -1.29 -15.45
CA LEU A 111 8.81 -2.50 -15.84
C LEU A 111 9.47 -3.20 -14.64
N GLU A 112 10.20 -2.44 -13.82
CA GLU A 112 10.84 -2.98 -12.62
C GLU A 112 9.81 -3.60 -11.67
N ARG A 113 8.67 -2.93 -11.49
CA ARG A 113 7.58 -3.44 -10.64
C ARG A 113 6.96 -4.71 -11.18
N ILE A 114 6.70 -4.80 -12.49
CA ILE A 114 6.11 -5.98 -13.13
C ILE A 114 7.08 -7.17 -13.07
N GLU A 115 8.36 -6.98 -13.40
CA GLU A 115 9.34 -8.08 -13.35
C GLU A 115 9.57 -8.56 -11.91
N LYS A 116 9.69 -7.66 -10.92
CA LYS A 116 9.75 -8.06 -9.49
C LYS A 116 8.55 -8.90 -9.07
N ARG A 117 7.34 -8.54 -9.50
CA ARG A 117 6.12 -9.31 -9.20
C ARG A 117 6.15 -10.70 -9.84
N LYS A 118 6.63 -10.80 -11.08
CA LYS A 118 6.75 -12.06 -11.83
C LYS A 118 7.79 -12.99 -11.22
N ASP A 119 8.95 -12.46 -10.84
CA ASP A 119 10.00 -13.24 -10.17
C ASP A 119 9.51 -13.75 -8.82
N ARG A 120 8.85 -12.91 -8.03
CA ARG A 120 8.21 -13.33 -6.78
C ARG A 120 7.15 -14.41 -7.00
N GLY A 121 6.28 -14.23 -7.99
CA GLY A 121 5.25 -15.22 -8.33
C GLY A 121 5.86 -16.56 -8.73
N ARG A 122 6.91 -16.55 -9.55
CA ARG A 122 7.63 -17.76 -9.95
C ARG A 122 8.30 -18.44 -8.76
N ALA A 123 8.93 -17.68 -7.87
CA ALA A 123 9.54 -18.21 -6.67
C ALA A 123 8.52 -18.91 -5.75
N LEU A 124 7.34 -18.28 -5.56
CA LEU A 124 6.25 -18.87 -4.77
C LEU A 124 5.73 -20.17 -5.38
N VAL A 125 5.54 -20.22 -6.70
CA VAL A 125 5.09 -21.45 -7.39
C VAL A 125 6.12 -22.57 -7.25
N LEU A 126 7.41 -22.26 -7.39
CA LEU A 126 8.48 -23.25 -7.22
C LEU A 126 8.55 -23.76 -5.77
N LEU A 127 8.45 -22.86 -4.80
CA LEU A 127 8.44 -23.21 -3.38
C LEU A 127 7.25 -24.11 -3.04
N GLN A 128 6.06 -23.77 -3.54
CA GLN A 128 4.85 -24.58 -3.37
C GLN A 128 5.03 -25.98 -3.97
N GLN A 129 5.59 -26.08 -5.18
CA GLN A 129 5.86 -27.37 -5.82
C GLN A 129 6.82 -28.24 -5.00
N CYS A 130 7.86 -27.64 -4.40
CA CYS A 130 8.79 -28.36 -3.53
C CYS A 130 8.12 -28.85 -2.24
N LEU A 131 7.25 -28.03 -1.63
CA LEU A 131 6.47 -28.42 -0.45
C LEU A 131 5.49 -29.56 -0.76
N GLU A 132 4.73 -29.45 -1.86
CA GLU A 132 3.76 -30.46 -2.29
C GLU A 132 4.41 -31.81 -2.62
N ARG A 133 5.64 -31.80 -3.15
CA ARG A 133 6.40 -33.01 -3.45
C ARG A 133 7.11 -33.62 -2.22
N GLY A 134 7.18 -32.87 -1.12
CA GLY A 134 7.96 -33.24 0.06
C GLY A 134 9.48 -33.10 -0.15
N ASP A 135 9.92 -32.42 -1.22
CA ASP A 135 11.33 -32.10 -1.46
C ASP A 135 11.85 -31.08 -0.41
N LEU A 136 10.94 -30.28 0.14
CA LEU A 136 11.15 -29.39 1.28
C LEU A 136 10.02 -29.59 2.27
N ARG A 137 10.33 -29.56 3.56
CA ARG A 137 9.32 -29.46 4.63
C ARG A 137 9.10 -28.02 5.04
N ALA A 138 7.93 -27.70 5.58
CA ALA A 138 7.59 -26.35 6.00
C ALA A 138 8.57 -25.82 7.06
N GLU A 139 9.02 -26.70 7.97
CA GLU A 139 9.98 -26.35 9.02
C GLU A 139 11.35 -25.97 8.44
N GLU A 140 11.79 -26.65 7.38
CA GLU A 140 13.08 -26.37 6.72
C GLU A 140 13.07 -25.02 5.99
N VAL A 141 11.92 -24.65 5.42
CA VAL A 141 11.72 -23.33 4.83
C VAL A 141 11.73 -22.25 5.92
N SER A 142 11.04 -22.48 7.04
CA SER A 142 11.02 -21.58 8.20
C SER A 142 12.44 -21.33 8.74
N ASP A 143 13.18 -22.42 8.97
CA ASP A 143 14.59 -22.38 9.39
C ASP A 143 15.48 -21.60 8.42
N LEU A 144 15.29 -21.82 7.11
CA LEU A 144 16.09 -21.17 6.08
C LEU A 144 15.80 -19.67 6.01
N LEU A 145 14.52 -19.28 6.16
CA LEU A 145 14.12 -17.88 6.28
C LEU A 145 14.76 -17.24 7.52
N ALA A 146 14.69 -17.90 8.68
CA ALA A 146 15.31 -17.42 9.92
C ALA A 146 16.83 -17.22 9.77
N ARG A 147 17.53 -18.13 9.07
CA ARG A 147 18.99 -18.05 8.84
C ARG A 147 19.40 -16.98 7.82
N HIS A 148 18.57 -16.70 6.83
CA HIS A 148 18.87 -15.72 5.77
C HIS A 148 18.34 -14.32 6.07
N SER A 149 17.50 -14.16 7.11
CA SER A 149 17.23 -12.88 7.78
C SER A 149 18.55 -12.34 8.33
N SER A 150 19.30 -11.62 7.49
CA SER A 150 20.67 -11.20 7.73
C SER A 150 20.75 -10.01 8.68
N ASN A 151 20.26 -10.21 9.91
CA ASN A 151 20.56 -9.50 11.15
C ASN A 151 19.48 -9.90 12.17
N PRO A 152 19.83 -10.43 13.36
CA PRO A 152 18.93 -10.45 14.52
C PRO A 152 18.79 -9.03 15.09
N ARG A 153 18.39 -8.07 14.25
CA ARG A 153 17.89 -6.78 14.66
C ARG A 153 16.40 -6.86 14.47
N GLU A 154 15.67 -7.45 15.42
CA GLU A 154 14.20 -7.55 15.49
C GLU A 154 13.52 -6.83 14.31
N ILE A 155 13.41 -7.57 13.20
CA ILE A 155 12.88 -7.05 11.94
C ILE A 155 11.39 -7.36 11.97
N PHE A 156 10.58 -6.32 12.04
CA PHE A 156 9.14 -6.43 12.04
C PHE A 156 8.62 -6.40 10.61
N HIS A 157 7.91 -7.45 10.22
CA HIS A 157 7.24 -7.50 8.92
C HIS A 157 5.83 -6.93 9.04
N LEU A 158 5.54 -5.94 8.19
CA LEU A 158 4.24 -5.29 8.16
C LEU A 158 3.32 -5.94 7.12
N LEU A 159 2.10 -6.25 7.53
CA LEU A 159 1.03 -6.71 6.65
C LEU A 159 0.45 -5.53 5.84
N GLU A 160 0.42 -4.34 6.43
CA GLU A 160 0.08 -3.07 5.78
C GLU A 160 1.32 -2.19 5.64
N CYS A 161 1.58 -1.62 4.45
CA CYS A 161 2.80 -0.86 4.24
C CYS A 161 2.72 0.56 4.82
N MET A 162 3.80 1.00 5.47
CA MET A 162 3.98 2.38 5.88
C MET A 162 4.49 3.20 4.68
N THR A 163 3.92 4.39 4.46
CA THR A 163 4.29 5.27 3.34
C THR A 163 4.66 6.67 3.83
N PHE A 164 5.77 7.20 3.33
CA PHE A 164 6.28 8.53 3.66
C PHE A 164 6.00 9.55 2.54
N ALA A 165 6.13 10.84 2.84
CA ALA A 165 5.81 11.93 1.92
C ALA A 165 6.61 11.88 0.61
N ASP A 166 7.83 11.34 0.65
CA ASP A 166 8.71 11.10 -0.50
C ASP A 166 8.32 9.86 -1.33
N LYS A 167 7.15 9.26 -1.05
CA LYS A 167 6.63 8.04 -1.67
C LYS A 167 7.47 6.80 -1.39
N TYR A 168 8.37 6.87 -0.41
CA TYR A 168 9.06 5.70 0.09
C TYR A 168 8.07 4.81 0.85
N GLU A 169 8.03 3.53 0.48
CA GLU A 169 7.17 2.52 1.09
C GLU A 169 8.03 1.50 1.84
N ILE A 170 7.63 1.16 3.06
CA ILE A 170 8.30 0.17 3.91
C ILE A 170 7.33 -0.95 4.26
N ARG A 171 7.83 -2.19 4.18
CA ARG A 171 7.14 -3.42 4.60
C ARG A 171 7.90 -4.23 5.65
N SER A 172 9.13 -3.83 5.95
CA SER A 172 9.95 -4.44 6.98
C SER A 172 10.68 -3.32 7.72
N ILE A 173 10.56 -3.28 9.04
CA ILE A 173 11.18 -2.27 9.90
C ILE A 173 12.16 -2.97 10.82
N ALA A 174 13.44 -2.64 10.73
CA ALA A 174 14.40 -3.03 11.76
C ALA A 174 14.27 -2.07 12.96
N ARG A 175 14.37 -2.56 14.19
CA ARG A 175 14.38 -1.70 15.39
C ARG A 175 15.36 -0.53 15.29
N SER A 176 16.55 -0.76 14.73
CA SER A 176 17.59 0.27 14.56
C SER A 176 17.13 1.46 13.71
N ASP A 177 16.14 1.27 12.85
CA ASP A 177 15.71 2.28 11.89
C ASP A 177 14.55 3.10 12.45
N ILE A 178 13.81 2.60 13.46
CA ILE A 178 12.61 3.24 14.04
C ILE A 178 12.87 4.69 14.41
N ALA A 179 13.98 4.98 15.10
CA ALA A 179 14.33 6.34 15.48
C ALA A 179 14.41 7.29 14.26
N SER A 180 15.02 6.84 13.17
CA SER A 180 15.09 7.63 11.92
C SER A 180 13.74 7.74 11.22
N LEU A 181 12.89 6.71 11.30
CA LEU A 181 11.56 6.71 10.70
C LEU A 181 10.61 7.69 11.40
N ARG A 182 10.73 7.85 12.73
CA ARG A 182 9.93 8.81 13.51
C ARG A 182 10.18 10.28 13.11
N ASP A 183 11.34 10.57 12.52
CA ASP A 183 11.74 11.89 12.00
C ASP A 183 11.34 12.13 10.53
N ARG A 184 10.79 11.12 9.85
CA ARG A 184 10.40 11.25 8.43
C ARG A 184 8.97 11.79 8.29
N PRO A 185 8.73 12.73 7.37
CA PRO A 185 7.38 13.21 7.10
C PRO A 185 6.44 12.10 6.61
N LEU A 186 5.29 11.97 7.24
CA LEU A 186 4.26 10.98 6.89
C LEU A 186 3.46 11.42 5.66
N ARG A 187 2.99 10.45 4.87
CA ARG A 187 2.06 10.70 3.76
C ARG A 187 0.62 10.46 4.18
N PHE A 188 -0.29 11.34 3.78
CA PHE A 188 -1.73 11.18 3.98
C PHE A 188 -2.38 10.45 2.81
N GLY A 189 -2.41 9.12 2.89
CA GLY A 189 -3.08 8.29 1.88
C GLY A 189 -2.60 8.58 0.45
N GLN A 190 -3.55 8.80 -0.46
CA GLN A 190 -3.26 9.11 -1.87
C GLN A 190 -3.17 10.61 -2.18
N ASN A 191 -3.31 11.49 -1.18
CA ASN A 191 -3.26 12.93 -1.40
C ASN A 191 -1.81 13.40 -1.45
N ASP A 192 -1.41 13.98 -2.58
CA ASP A 192 -0.06 14.53 -2.77
C ASP A 192 0.06 15.99 -2.27
N HIS A 193 -1.04 16.62 -1.84
CA HIS A 193 -1.11 18.04 -1.44
C HIS A 193 -1.28 18.24 0.08
N ILE A 194 -1.47 17.16 0.85
CA ILE A 194 -1.61 17.20 2.31
C ILE A 194 -0.41 16.47 2.90
N ASP A 195 0.41 17.20 3.65
CA ASP A 195 1.69 16.72 4.14
C ASP A 195 1.91 16.96 5.65
N GLY A 196 0.83 17.31 6.38
CA GLY A 196 0.80 17.46 7.83
C GLY A 196 -0.63 17.52 8.40
N VAL A 197 -0.79 17.33 9.72
CA VAL A 197 -2.05 17.55 10.45
C VAL A 197 -1.96 18.84 11.26
N THR A 198 -3.08 19.57 11.36
CA THR A 198 -3.17 20.77 12.19
C THR A 198 -3.77 20.41 13.55
N LEU A 199 -3.03 20.70 14.61
CA LEU A 199 -3.47 20.55 15.99
C LEU A 199 -3.73 21.92 16.61
N THR A 200 -4.65 21.97 17.56
CA THR A 200 -5.08 23.20 18.24
C THR A 200 -4.87 23.07 19.74
N HIS A 201 -4.32 24.09 20.37
CA HIS A 201 -4.20 24.18 21.82
C HIS A 201 -5.42 24.92 22.41
N SER A 202 -5.67 24.75 23.70
CA SER A 202 -6.84 25.31 24.40
C SER A 202 -6.99 26.84 24.31
N ASP A 203 -5.88 27.56 24.12
CA ASP A 203 -5.84 29.02 23.92
C ASP A 203 -6.08 29.46 22.46
N GLY A 204 -6.37 28.51 21.57
CA GLY A 204 -6.64 28.74 20.15
C GLY A 204 -5.39 28.77 19.26
N GLN A 205 -4.18 28.58 19.81
CA GLN A 205 -2.97 28.43 18.99
C GLN A 205 -3.05 27.17 18.13
N ARG A 206 -2.54 27.26 16.90
CA ARG A 206 -2.52 26.15 15.95
C ARG A 206 -1.08 25.77 15.61
N ARG A 207 -0.84 24.47 15.46
CA ARG A 207 0.45 23.90 15.06
C ARG A 207 0.23 22.88 13.95
N ASN A 208 0.98 22.99 12.86
CA ASN A 208 1.01 21.96 11.83
C ASN A 208 2.19 21.02 12.09
N VAL A 209 1.93 19.71 12.07
CA VAL A 209 2.93 18.67 12.34
C VAL A 209 2.95 17.65 11.21
N ARG A 210 4.15 17.15 10.90
CA ARG A 210 4.43 16.34 9.71
C ARG A 210 5.13 15.02 10.04
N THR A 211 5.80 14.95 11.18
CA THR A 211 6.55 13.77 11.65
C THR A 211 5.91 13.21 12.93
N CYS A 212 6.30 11.99 13.30
CA CYS A 212 5.81 11.40 14.55
C CYS A 212 6.33 12.14 15.78
N ARG A 213 7.60 12.57 15.78
CA ARG A 213 8.15 13.34 16.89
C ARG A 213 7.43 14.68 17.08
N GLU A 214 7.15 15.38 15.99
CA GLU A 214 6.41 16.65 16.06
C GLU A 214 4.99 16.45 16.59
N TYR A 215 4.32 15.38 16.16
CA TYR A 215 2.97 15.04 16.61
C TYR A 215 2.94 14.70 18.10
N GLU A 216 3.81 13.80 18.57
CA GLU A 216 3.89 13.40 19.98
C GLU A 216 4.27 14.58 20.88
N ALA A 217 5.26 15.38 20.49
CA ALA A 217 5.64 16.58 21.24
C ALA A 217 4.48 17.59 21.34
N ALA A 218 3.71 17.75 20.26
CA ALA A 218 2.53 18.62 20.29
C ALA A 218 1.43 18.10 21.23
N LEU A 219 1.21 16.78 21.28
CA LEU A 219 0.27 16.17 22.23
C LEU A 219 0.74 16.36 23.68
N GLU A 220 2.03 16.17 23.97
CA GLU A 220 2.62 16.42 25.30
C GLU A 220 2.47 17.89 25.74
N GLU A 221 2.51 18.82 24.79
CA GLU A 221 2.26 20.25 25.02
C GLU A 221 0.76 20.61 25.10
N GLY A 222 -0.15 19.63 25.05
CA GLY A 222 -1.59 19.83 25.21
C GLY A 222 -2.33 20.27 23.94
N TYR A 223 -1.72 20.14 22.76
CA TYR A 223 -2.44 20.31 21.49
C TYR A 223 -3.29 19.07 21.20
N TYR A 224 -4.42 19.28 20.53
CA TYR A 224 -5.34 18.21 20.14
C TYR A 224 -6.00 18.50 18.79
N ALA A 225 -6.54 17.46 18.15
CA ALA A 225 -7.31 17.62 16.92
C ALA A 225 -8.69 18.19 17.25
N TYR A 226 -8.99 19.40 16.77
CA TYR A 226 -10.21 20.12 17.15
C TYR A 226 -11.37 19.90 16.18
N ALA A 227 -11.16 20.09 14.87
CA ALA A 227 -12.22 19.91 13.89
C ALA A 227 -12.37 18.45 13.48
N THR A 228 -13.55 18.04 12.99
CA THR A 228 -13.78 16.67 12.49
C THR A 228 -12.80 16.26 11.39
N VAL A 229 -12.36 17.20 10.56
CA VAL A 229 -11.31 16.95 9.54
C VAL A 229 -9.96 16.69 10.20
N ASP A 230 -9.60 17.48 11.22
CA ASP A 230 -8.35 17.32 11.97
C ASP A 230 -8.35 15.98 12.71
N ILE A 231 -9.47 15.58 13.32
CA ILE A 231 -9.61 14.30 14.03
C ILE A 231 -9.37 13.13 13.07
N LYS A 232 -10.01 13.14 11.90
CA LYS A 232 -9.82 12.10 10.88
C LYS A 232 -8.39 12.05 10.36
N MET A 233 -7.74 13.20 10.24
CA MET A 233 -6.33 13.28 9.86
C MET A 233 -5.40 12.81 10.98
N ALA A 234 -5.69 13.20 12.22
CA ALA A 234 -4.91 12.82 13.40
C ALA A 234 -4.94 11.30 13.62
N SER A 235 -6.06 10.63 13.39
CA SER A 235 -6.13 9.16 13.45
C SER A 235 -5.12 8.48 12.53
N TRP A 236 -4.81 9.07 11.36
CA TRP A 236 -3.76 8.54 10.49
C TRP A 236 -2.37 8.66 11.11
N PHE A 237 -2.07 9.79 11.75
CA PHE A 237 -0.82 9.99 12.49
C PHE A 237 -0.72 9.05 13.68
N GLU A 238 -1.80 8.91 14.42
CA GLU A 238 -1.90 7.99 15.55
C GLU A 238 -1.64 6.55 15.13
N HIS A 239 -2.17 6.11 13.98
CA HIS A 239 -1.85 4.80 13.41
C HIS A 239 -0.35 4.64 13.13
N GLN A 240 0.23 5.53 12.34
CA GLN A 240 1.62 5.38 11.90
C GLN A 240 2.63 5.57 13.04
N CYS A 241 2.40 6.53 13.92
CA CYS A 241 3.29 6.82 15.04
C CYS A 241 3.11 5.83 16.17
N GLY A 242 1.86 5.43 16.44
CA GLY A 242 1.55 4.33 17.35
C GLY A 242 2.23 3.04 16.92
N LEU A 243 2.20 2.69 15.63
CA LEU A 243 2.96 1.54 15.10
C LEU A 243 4.44 1.63 15.45
N LEU A 244 5.12 2.74 15.08
CA LEU A 244 6.55 2.88 15.34
C LEU A 244 6.90 2.82 16.82
N ARG A 245 6.06 3.41 17.68
CA ARG A 245 6.21 3.37 19.13
C ARG A 245 6.04 1.96 19.69
N SER A 246 4.98 1.25 19.29
CA SER A 246 4.75 -0.14 19.71
C SER A 246 5.87 -1.06 19.25
N LEU A 247 6.38 -0.88 18.03
CA LEU A 247 7.53 -1.64 17.55
C LEU A 247 8.82 -1.33 18.32
N GLU A 248 8.95 -0.13 18.91
CA GLU A 248 10.14 0.29 19.68
C GLU A 248 10.29 -0.47 21.01
N THR A 249 9.20 -1.00 21.56
CA THR A 249 9.20 -1.81 22.78
C THR A 249 8.88 -3.28 22.56
N ALA A 250 8.34 -3.65 21.38
CA ALA A 250 7.97 -5.03 21.08
C ALA A 250 9.14 -6.02 21.15
N ALA A 251 8.88 -7.29 21.41
CA ALA A 251 9.84 -8.37 21.43
C ALA A 251 9.42 -9.52 20.49
N GLU A 252 10.32 -10.49 20.30
CA GLU A 252 9.97 -11.75 19.64
C GLU A 252 9.19 -12.64 20.62
N PRO A 253 7.96 -13.09 20.26
CA PRO A 253 7.15 -13.90 21.15
C PRO A 253 7.76 -15.30 21.34
N THR A 254 7.71 -15.81 22.56
CA THR A 254 8.16 -17.17 22.91
C THR A 254 7.06 -18.22 22.73
N ALA A 255 5.79 -17.79 22.74
CA ALA A 255 4.62 -18.60 22.49
C ALA A 255 3.63 -17.88 21.57
N SER A 256 2.89 -18.62 20.77
CA SER A 256 1.82 -18.06 19.92
C SER A 256 0.59 -18.96 19.94
N TYR A 257 -0.57 -18.34 20.14
CA TYR A 257 -1.89 -18.95 19.95
C TYR A 257 -2.60 -18.39 18.70
N LEU A 258 -1.83 -17.71 17.84
CA LEU A 258 -2.31 -16.99 16.67
C LEU A 258 -1.79 -17.55 15.34
N SER A 259 -0.67 -18.29 15.40
CA SER A 259 0.08 -18.72 14.22
C SER A 259 -0.25 -20.15 13.77
N ASP A 260 -0.65 -21.05 14.68
CA ASP A 260 -1.05 -22.43 14.36
C ASP A 260 -2.23 -22.93 15.22
N PRO A 261 -3.45 -23.09 14.65
CA PRO A 261 -3.84 -22.62 13.34
C PRO A 261 -3.79 -21.08 13.26
N ARG A 262 -3.55 -20.53 12.06
CA ARG A 262 -3.53 -19.09 11.87
C ARG A 262 -4.92 -18.50 12.13
N VAL A 263 -5.03 -17.66 13.16
CA VAL A 263 -6.24 -16.89 13.48
C VAL A 263 -5.94 -15.39 13.50
N GLY A 264 -6.97 -14.56 13.35
CA GLY A 264 -6.88 -13.11 13.35
C GLY A 264 -8.25 -12.43 13.34
N ILE A 265 -8.27 -11.15 12.94
CA ILE A 265 -9.48 -10.32 12.97
C ILE A 265 -10.62 -10.79 12.05
N THR A 266 -10.39 -11.77 11.19
CA THR A 266 -11.43 -12.35 10.34
C THR A 266 -12.18 -13.50 11.00
N ASP A 267 -11.64 -14.05 12.10
CA ASP A 267 -12.26 -15.11 12.89
C ASP A 267 -13.25 -14.51 13.87
N LEU A 268 -14.43 -14.13 13.38
CA LEU A 268 -15.43 -13.34 14.13
C LEU A 268 -15.90 -14.03 15.42
N ALA A 269 -15.86 -15.37 15.46
CA ALA A 269 -16.20 -16.16 16.65
C ALA A 269 -15.13 -16.07 17.76
N LEU A 270 -13.98 -15.45 17.48
CA LEU A 270 -12.93 -15.19 18.46
C LEU A 270 -12.92 -13.72 18.92
N LEU A 271 -13.65 -12.82 18.26
CA LEU A 271 -13.69 -11.40 18.60
C LEU A 271 -14.84 -11.12 19.57
N PRO A 272 -14.58 -10.74 20.83
CA PRO A 272 -15.63 -10.37 21.77
C PRO A 272 -16.37 -9.10 21.31
N PHE A 273 -17.69 -9.12 21.40
CA PHE A 273 -18.54 -7.97 21.07
C PHE A 273 -18.33 -6.76 21.99
N SER A 274 -17.69 -6.94 23.15
CA SER A 274 -17.22 -5.84 23.99
C SER A 274 -16.20 -4.94 23.29
N MET A 275 -15.54 -5.40 22.22
CA MET A 275 -14.63 -4.59 21.41
C MET A 275 -15.35 -3.65 20.44
N PHE A 276 -16.66 -3.83 20.20
CA PHE A 276 -17.39 -3.02 19.23
C PHE A 276 -17.77 -1.65 19.83
N PRO A 277 -17.59 -0.53 19.10
CA PRO A 277 -17.88 0.80 19.61
C PRO A 277 -19.38 0.98 19.90
N ARG A 278 -19.70 1.63 21.01
CA ARG A 278 -21.08 1.94 21.43
C ARG A 278 -21.20 3.44 21.75
N PHE A 279 -22.40 3.99 21.56
CA PHE A 279 -22.68 5.40 21.87
C PHE A 279 -22.97 5.63 23.37
N ASP A 280 -23.52 4.62 24.05
CA ASP A 280 -23.94 4.72 25.45
C ASP A 280 -23.07 3.84 26.35
N GLU A 281 -22.68 4.38 27.52
CA GLU A 281 -22.02 3.67 28.63
C GLU A 281 -23.00 2.83 29.47
N ALA A 282 -24.28 2.75 29.08
CA ALA A 282 -25.28 2.06 29.87
C ALA A 282 -24.92 0.57 30.01
N GLU A 283 -24.76 0.15 31.27
CA GLU A 283 -24.61 -1.23 31.75
C GLU A 283 -25.85 -2.08 31.42
N GLU A 284 -26.24 -2.21 30.14
CA GLU A 284 -27.05 -3.34 29.74
C GLU A 284 -26.15 -4.56 29.69
N GLN A 285 -26.61 -5.63 30.35
CA GLN A 285 -26.01 -6.95 30.47
C GLN A 285 -25.65 -7.54 29.10
N SER A 286 -24.61 -7.01 28.50
CA SER A 286 -23.92 -7.56 27.36
C SER A 286 -23.30 -8.85 27.84
N ASP A 287 -23.79 -9.97 27.33
CA ASP A 287 -23.16 -11.26 27.51
C ASP A 287 -21.64 -11.10 27.25
N PRO A 288 -20.79 -11.28 28.27
CA PRO A 288 -19.35 -11.05 28.13
C PRO A 288 -18.71 -12.02 27.15
N GLU A 289 -19.37 -13.14 26.87
CA GLU A 289 -18.94 -14.16 25.92
C GLU A 289 -19.50 -13.92 24.51
N ALA A 290 -20.41 -12.95 24.31
CA ALA A 290 -20.94 -12.66 22.98
C ALA A 290 -19.83 -12.19 22.04
N THR A 291 -19.83 -12.73 20.83
CA THR A 291 -18.83 -12.49 19.81
C THR A 291 -19.38 -11.67 18.65
N TYR A 292 -18.49 -11.22 17.76
CA TYR A 292 -18.90 -10.58 16.51
C TYR A 292 -19.69 -11.55 15.65
N GLN A 293 -19.38 -12.86 15.70
CA GLN A 293 -20.12 -13.87 14.96
C GLN A 293 -21.56 -13.98 15.44
N ASP A 294 -21.79 -14.00 16.76
CA ASP A 294 -23.15 -14.08 17.32
C ASP A 294 -24.01 -12.90 16.86
N LYS A 295 -23.41 -11.71 16.77
CA LYS A 295 -24.08 -10.50 16.28
C LYS A 295 -24.27 -10.44 14.78
N VAL A 296 -23.46 -11.16 14.02
CA VAL A 296 -23.72 -11.36 12.59
C VAL A 296 -24.87 -12.36 12.41
N ASP A 297 -24.89 -13.43 13.19
CA ASP A 297 -25.89 -14.49 13.11
C ASP A 297 -27.28 -14.01 13.53
N ASP A 298 -27.37 -13.12 14.54
CA ASP A 298 -28.63 -12.49 14.97
C ASP A 298 -29.05 -11.29 14.10
N GLY A 299 -28.22 -10.88 13.15
CA GLY A 299 -28.46 -9.78 12.22
C GLY A 299 -28.18 -8.38 12.75
N SER A 300 -27.69 -8.24 13.99
CA SER A 300 -27.34 -6.93 14.59
C SER A 300 -26.14 -6.27 13.92
N LEU A 301 -25.18 -7.06 13.44
CA LEU A 301 -24.00 -6.60 12.72
C LEU A 301 -23.99 -7.14 11.28
N VAL A 302 -23.54 -6.30 10.36
CA VAL A 302 -23.39 -6.62 8.95
C VAL A 302 -21.94 -6.46 8.53
N VAL A 303 -21.35 -7.55 8.06
CA VAL A 303 -20.00 -7.55 7.49
C VAL A 303 -20.02 -6.83 6.15
N ARG A 304 -19.33 -5.68 6.06
CA ARG A 304 -19.27 -4.88 4.83
C ARG A 304 -18.08 -5.24 3.96
N LYS A 305 -16.96 -5.63 4.57
CA LYS A 305 -15.71 -5.93 3.85
C LYS A 305 -14.82 -6.85 4.65
N VAL A 306 -14.30 -7.88 3.98
CA VAL A 306 -13.28 -8.78 4.53
C VAL A 306 -12.16 -8.94 3.52
N LYS A 307 -10.92 -8.85 4.02
CA LYS A 307 -9.69 -9.27 3.35
C LYS A 307 -8.79 -9.96 4.40
N HIS A 308 -7.71 -10.58 3.94
CA HIS A 308 -6.75 -11.27 4.80
C HIS A 308 -6.26 -10.50 6.05
N ASN A 309 -6.17 -9.16 5.99
CA ASN A 309 -5.73 -8.31 7.10
C ASN A 309 -6.72 -7.16 7.38
N LEU A 310 -7.96 -7.21 6.88
CA LEU A 310 -8.92 -6.12 7.04
C LEU A 310 -10.33 -6.66 7.29
N LEU A 311 -10.95 -6.15 8.35
CA LEU A 311 -12.37 -6.32 8.65
C LEU A 311 -13.05 -4.95 8.66
N ARG A 312 -14.20 -4.82 7.99
CA ARG A 312 -15.14 -3.71 8.18
C ARG A 312 -16.51 -4.27 8.46
N ILE A 313 -17.09 -3.85 9.58
CA ILE A 313 -18.35 -4.35 10.10
C ILE A 313 -19.16 -3.18 10.66
N GLU A 314 -20.48 -3.23 10.48
CA GLU A 314 -21.38 -2.12 10.80
C GLU A 314 -22.65 -2.62 11.47
N GLN A 315 -23.15 -1.84 12.42
CA GLN A 315 -24.56 -1.90 12.83
C GLN A 315 -25.37 -0.99 11.90
N GLU A 316 -26.53 -1.46 11.43
CA GLU A 316 -27.32 -0.74 10.42
C GLU A 316 -27.62 0.71 10.85
N GLU A 317 -28.18 0.90 12.04
CA GLU A 317 -28.46 2.21 12.63
C GLU A 317 -27.61 2.46 13.89
N GLY A 318 -26.30 2.58 13.74
CA GLY A 318 -25.42 2.80 14.88
C GLY A 318 -23.98 3.12 14.48
N MET A 319 -23.05 2.31 15.00
CA MET A 319 -21.64 2.46 14.74
C MET A 319 -21.16 1.52 13.63
N GLY A 320 -20.09 1.93 12.97
CA GLY A 320 -19.24 1.10 12.13
C GLY A 320 -17.85 1.04 12.71
N GLN A 321 -17.17 -0.07 12.47
CA GLN A 321 -15.80 -0.29 12.90
C GLN A 321 -15.01 -0.95 11.78
N GLN A 322 -13.76 -0.52 11.66
CA GLN A 322 -12.78 -1.10 10.77
C GLN A 322 -11.53 -1.46 11.55
N PHE A 323 -11.10 -2.71 11.38
CA PHE A 323 -9.78 -3.19 11.81
C PHE A 323 -8.90 -3.43 10.60
N ILE A 324 -7.64 -3.01 10.70
CA ILE A 324 -6.56 -3.42 9.80
C ILE A 324 -5.48 -4.04 10.65
N GLU A 325 -5.17 -5.31 10.42
CA GLU A 325 -4.04 -5.99 11.04
C GLU A 325 -2.74 -5.53 10.38
N VAL A 326 -1.79 -5.05 11.19
CA VAL A 326 -0.57 -4.38 10.69
C VAL A 326 0.68 -5.18 11.03
N ALA A 327 0.82 -5.64 12.27
CA ALA A 327 1.99 -6.37 12.74
C ALA A 327 1.59 -7.37 13.84
N ARG A 328 2.41 -8.40 14.02
CA ARG A 328 2.34 -9.34 15.14
C ARG A 328 3.70 -9.41 15.82
N ALA A 329 3.71 -9.35 17.13
CA ALA A 329 4.88 -9.40 18.00
C ALA A 329 4.41 -9.57 19.45
N ASP A 330 5.34 -9.76 20.38
CA ASP A 330 5.06 -9.59 21.80
C ASP A 330 5.13 -8.08 22.10
N PHE A 331 3.99 -7.42 22.30
CA PHE A 331 3.95 -5.96 22.45
C PHE A 331 3.94 -5.50 23.91
N ASP A 332 3.57 -6.37 24.85
CA ASP A 332 3.51 -6.06 26.29
C ASP A 332 4.62 -6.73 27.13
N GLY A 333 5.42 -7.60 26.51
CA GLY A 333 6.58 -8.25 27.11
C GLY A 333 6.23 -9.50 27.92
N ASP A 334 5.02 -10.06 27.78
CA ASP A 334 4.61 -11.28 28.48
C ASP A 334 5.10 -12.58 27.80
N GLY A 335 5.71 -12.46 26.62
CA GLY A 335 6.24 -13.56 25.81
C GLY A 335 5.20 -14.24 24.90
N ILE A 336 3.96 -13.75 24.84
CA ILE A 336 2.87 -14.23 23.98
C ILE A 336 2.77 -13.33 22.74
N GLU A 337 2.47 -13.94 21.58
CA GLU A 337 2.24 -13.17 20.35
C GLU A 337 0.91 -12.40 20.41
N ASP A 338 0.97 -11.09 20.19
CA ASP A 338 -0.19 -10.21 20.04
C ASP A 338 -0.32 -9.68 18.61
N ILE A 339 -1.44 -8.99 18.35
CA ILE A 339 -1.77 -8.35 17.09
C ILE A 339 -1.92 -6.85 17.29
N LEU A 340 -1.17 -6.07 16.51
CA LEU A 340 -1.36 -4.63 16.40
C LEU A 340 -2.34 -4.31 15.27
N LEU A 341 -3.41 -3.62 15.63
CA LEU A 341 -4.49 -3.19 14.75
C LEU A 341 -4.48 -1.67 14.59
N PHE A 342 -4.73 -1.21 13.36
CA PHE A 342 -5.30 0.11 13.15
C PHE A 342 -6.82 0.00 13.24
N GLU A 343 -7.39 0.73 14.19
CA GLU A 343 -8.83 0.80 14.40
C GLU A 343 -9.36 2.14 13.89
N TYR A 344 -10.52 2.09 13.23
CA TYR A 344 -11.30 3.29 12.91
C TYR A 344 -12.78 3.02 13.13
N CYS A 345 -13.39 3.83 13.99
CA CYS A 345 -14.79 3.80 14.37
C CYS A 345 -15.52 5.01 13.77
N TYR A 346 -16.78 4.83 13.37
CA TYR A 346 -17.56 5.89 12.74
C TYR A 346 -19.06 5.71 12.96
N ALA A 347 -19.82 6.80 12.95
CA ALA A 347 -21.28 6.72 12.91
C ALA A 347 -21.73 6.33 11.49
N THR A 348 -22.61 5.33 11.33
CA THR A 348 -23.09 4.92 9.99
C THR A 348 -23.97 5.97 9.33
N HIS A 349 -24.60 6.84 10.13
CA HIS A 349 -25.50 7.90 9.69
C HIS A 349 -25.05 9.32 10.11
N GLY A 350 -23.75 9.52 10.32
CA GLY A 350 -23.20 10.80 10.78
C GLY A 350 -21.81 11.12 10.21
N THR A 351 -21.25 12.26 10.63
CA THR A 351 -19.89 12.66 10.25
C THR A 351 -18.83 12.28 11.27
N MET A 352 -19.26 11.84 12.46
CA MET A 352 -18.39 11.40 13.55
C MET A 352 -17.55 10.21 13.11
N GLY A 353 -16.25 10.31 13.35
CA GLY A 353 -15.33 9.21 13.22
C GLY A 353 -14.03 9.51 13.94
N PHE A 354 -13.47 8.48 14.53
CA PHE A 354 -12.25 8.52 15.33
C PHE A 354 -11.56 7.17 15.19
N GLY A 355 -10.29 7.11 15.51
CA GLY A 355 -9.51 5.88 15.37
C GLY A 355 -8.15 6.06 16.01
N GLY A 356 -7.50 4.93 16.25
CA GLY A 356 -6.22 4.83 16.92
C GLY A 356 -5.61 3.46 16.70
N ILE A 357 -4.61 3.12 17.50
CA ILE A 357 -4.07 1.77 17.53
C ILE A 357 -4.81 0.94 18.58
N ARG A 358 -4.95 -0.36 18.33
CA ARG A 358 -5.45 -1.32 19.32
C ARG A 358 -4.55 -2.54 19.31
N LEU A 359 -4.09 -2.96 20.48
CA LEU A 359 -3.38 -4.22 20.66
C LEU A 359 -4.37 -5.29 21.14
N ILE A 360 -4.37 -6.46 20.51
CA ILE A 360 -5.16 -7.60 20.95
C ILE A 360 -4.28 -8.83 21.13
N THR A 361 -4.51 -9.57 22.21
CA THR A 361 -3.82 -10.82 22.52
C THR A 361 -4.79 -11.99 22.56
N ARG A 362 -4.25 -13.21 22.55
CA ARG A 362 -5.02 -14.44 22.74
C ARG A 362 -4.21 -15.40 23.59
N LEU A 363 -4.69 -15.67 24.80
CA LEU A 363 -3.92 -16.37 25.83
C LEU A 363 -3.97 -17.91 25.74
N SER A 364 -4.85 -18.48 24.91
CA SER A 364 -4.90 -19.92 24.68
C SER A 364 -5.65 -20.29 23.40
N ALA A 365 -5.51 -21.54 22.96
CA ALA A 365 -6.17 -22.08 21.76
C ALA A 365 -7.71 -22.10 21.82
N ASN A 366 -8.31 -21.94 23.01
CA ASN A 366 -9.78 -21.89 23.19
C ASN A 366 -10.26 -20.52 23.69
N ALA A 367 -9.36 -19.56 23.92
CA ALA A 367 -9.74 -18.24 24.39
C ALA A 367 -10.20 -17.34 23.23
N LEU A 368 -11.11 -16.41 23.56
CA LEU A 368 -11.39 -15.24 22.75
C LEU A 368 -10.20 -14.26 22.77
N PHE A 369 -10.17 -13.35 21.81
CA PHE A 369 -9.25 -12.22 21.82
C PHE A 369 -9.53 -11.31 23.01
N GLN A 370 -8.48 -10.67 23.52
CA GLN A 370 -8.56 -9.68 24.59
C GLN A 370 -7.86 -8.41 24.15
N ALA A 371 -8.42 -7.24 24.45
CA ALA A 371 -7.74 -5.98 24.21
C ALA A 371 -6.71 -5.79 25.33
N LEU A 372 -5.46 -5.52 24.97
CA LEU A 372 -4.48 -5.08 25.94
C LEU A 372 -4.85 -3.66 26.38
N SER A 373 -4.78 -3.41 27.68
CA SER A 373 -4.97 -2.05 28.21
C SER A 373 -3.82 -1.19 27.70
N ASP A 374 -4.08 0.07 27.34
CA ASP A 374 -3.04 0.98 26.85
C ASP A 374 -1.81 0.97 27.78
N ALA A 375 -0.63 0.68 27.22
CA ALA A 375 0.67 0.81 27.87
C ALA A 375 1.19 2.25 27.81
#